data_AF-A0A651FEM4-F1
#
_entry.id   AF-A0A651FEM4-F1
#
_cell.length_a   1.000
_cell.length_b   1.000
_cell.length_c   1.000
_cell.angle_alpha   90.00
_cell.angle_beta   90.00
_cell.angle_gamma   90.00
#
_symmetry.space_group_name_H-M   'P 1'
#
loop_
_entity.id
_entity.type
_entity.pdbx_description
1 polymer ?
#
loop_
_entity_poly.entity_id
_entity_poly.type
_entity_poly.pdbx_seq_one_letter_code
_entity_poly.pdbx_strand_id
1 'polypeptide(L)'
;MRPPHQALFDHIPAPKTASALPDETGGTRPATVPFAGLTSEALKNMTAPTDVLLPVGDEKENITVTIPAPDKADLKAARYAHKTTQDKREKLLLKAIEKNKIWQTAYMIAVRREKDSDMTWFDPNCSFEESFFHYSGYLLDIGCEHSTKSAVALLLQNDGLNICREHPYDSFSLALYKATQNKDLEESRKIMEMLCLYKNIRINDTVIDNAKTKTMRDLLTQTRNRQKAMWKSVTAPVAEPETPVENTKNAESEVTEDGAVWKKLDAHSICKLTEDGDGFRLRRIFSFKSGTMSEIHEYLDEKGRVRNMSSQNIVAFNRLGSRKEVEEAQEVLRGMNAAQTQKAGQSW
;
A
#
# COMPACT_ATOMS: atom_id res chain seq x y z
N MET A 1 1.37 51.79 2.84
CA MET A 1 0.15 50.99 3.09
C MET A 1 0.46 49.55 2.68
N ARG A 2 0.38 48.60 3.61
CA ARG A 2 0.65 47.17 3.36
C ARG A 2 -0.68 46.43 3.07
N PRO A 3 -0.71 45.40 2.21
CA PRO A 3 -1.92 44.67 1.89
C PRO A 3 -2.41 43.79 3.07
N PRO A 4 -3.73 43.54 3.21
CA PRO A 4 -4.36 43.01 4.42
C PRO A 4 -4.26 41.48 4.63
N HIS A 5 -3.36 40.77 3.95
CA HIS A 5 -3.24 39.30 4.08
C HIS A 5 -1.95 38.81 4.75
N GLN A 6 -1.21 39.68 5.44
CA GLN A 6 0.08 39.35 6.04
C GLN A 6 0.11 39.43 7.58
N ALA A 7 -1.05 39.27 8.23
CA ALA A 7 -1.19 39.34 9.69
C ALA A 7 -1.71 38.05 10.35
N LEU A 8 -1.75 36.92 9.63
CA LEU A 8 -2.32 35.66 10.13
C LEU A 8 -1.30 34.53 10.38
N PHE A 9 0.01 34.80 10.27
CA PHE A 9 1.06 33.77 10.48
C PHE A 9 2.11 34.12 11.56
N ASP A 10 1.98 35.23 12.28
CA ASP A 10 2.97 35.63 13.30
C ASP A 10 2.78 34.94 14.67
N HIS A 11 1.83 34.00 14.82
CA HIS A 11 1.57 33.30 16.08
C HIS A 11 1.38 31.79 15.94
N ILE A 12 2.20 31.13 15.12
CA ILE A 12 2.43 29.70 15.28
C ILE A 12 3.68 29.53 16.15
N PRO A 13 3.57 29.10 17.42
CA PRO A 13 4.74 28.75 18.20
C PRO A 13 5.48 27.62 17.47
N ALA A 14 6.78 27.79 17.27
CA ALA A 14 7.64 26.73 16.75
C ALA A 14 7.39 25.43 17.55
N PRO A 15 7.39 24.26 16.90
CA PRO A 15 7.22 23.00 17.61
C PRO A 15 8.30 22.92 18.69
N LYS A 16 7.85 22.82 19.95
CA LYS A 16 8.72 22.60 21.10
C LYS A 16 9.58 21.38 20.76
N THR A 17 10.86 21.61 20.59
CA THR A 17 11.88 20.56 20.57
C THR A 17 11.60 19.64 21.75
N ALA A 18 11.36 18.36 21.46
CA ALA A 18 11.24 17.34 22.49
C ALA A 18 12.46 17.45 23.39
N SER A 19 12.22 17.86 24.64
CA SER A 19 13.24 17.93 25.66
C SER A 19 13.74 16.51 25.87
N ALA A 20 14.97 16.24 25.44
CA ALA A 20 15.68 15.02 25.80
C ALA A 20 15.78 14.98 27.33
N LEU A 21 15.22 13.94 27.94
CA LEU A 21 15.57 13.58 29.31
C LEU A 21 17.03 13.10 29.28
N PRO A 22 17.89 13.55 30.21
CA PRO A 22 19.27 13.11 30.24
C PRO A 22 19.31 11.66 30.77
N ASP A 23 19.77 10.74 29.93
CA ASP A 23 20.14 9.39 30.34
C ASP A 23 21.62 9.42 30.77
N GLU A 24 21.94 8.79 31.91
CA GLU A 24 23.24 8.91 32.62
C GLU A 24 24.40 8.14 31.94
N THR A 25 24.41 8.04 30.61
CA THR A 25 25.56 7.54 29.85
C THR A 25 25.87 8.52 28.72
N GLY A 26 26.98 9.26 28.89
CA GLY A 26 27.41 10.40 28.07
C GLY A 26 27.74 10.06 26.62
N GLY A 27 26.72 9.76 25.83
CA GLY A 27 26.74 9.78 24.38
C GLY A 27 25.32 10.08 23.93
N THR A 28 25.04 11.33 23.54
CA THR A 28 23.79 11.69 22.85
C THR A 28 23.72 10.87 21.57
N ARG A 29 23.05 9.71 21.63
CA ARG A 29 22.64 8.98 20.43
C ARG A 29 21.82 9.97 19.59
N PRO A 30 22.14 10.14 18.30
CA PRO A 30 21.31 10.98 17.44
C PRO A 30 19.86 10.47 17.52
N ALA A 31 18.93 11.39 17.71
CA ALA A 31 17.51 11.06 17.78
C ALA A 31 17.11 10.28 16.52
N THR A 32 16.54 9.08 16.70
CA THR A 32 16.14 8.24 15.57
C THR A 32 14.90 8.84 14.89
N VAL A 33 14.96 9.00 13.57
CA VAL A 33 13.91 9.71 12.80
C VAL A 33 13.04 8.70 12.04
N PRO A 34 11.70 8.83 11.97
CA PRO A 34 10.88 7.98 11.12
C PRO A 34 11.11 8.27 9.63
N PHE A 35 11.24 7.22 8.81
CA PHE A 35 11.47 7.39 7.36
C PHE A 35 10.33 8.09 6.61
N ALA A 36 9.09 7.99 7.11
CA ALA A 36 7.95 8.73 6.58
C ALA A 36 8.17 10.26 6.60
N GLY A 37 8.95 10.76 7.56
CA GLY A 37 9.29 12.18 7.69
C GLY A 37 10.54 12.63 6.92
N LEU A 38 11.28 11.70 6.31
CA LEU A 38 12.50 12.02 5.55
C LEU A 38 12.16 12.37 4.10
N THR A 39 12.29 13.64 3.74
CA THR A 39 12.10 14.12 2.36
C THR A 39 13.36 13.96 1.51
N SER A 40 13.21 14.00 0.19
CA SER A 40 14.36 14.00 -0.74
C SER A 40 15.27 15.22 -0.52
N GLU A 41 14.71 16.36 -0.09
CA GLU A 41 15.46 17.55 0.28
C GLU A 41 16.22 17.39 1.60
N ALA A 42 15.58 16.83 2.63
CA ALA A 42 16.25 16.52 3.90
C ALA A 42 17.44 15.58 3.70
N LEU A 43 17.28 14.55 2.86
CA LEU A 43 18.35 13.59 2.54
C LEU A 43 19.53 14.25 1.80
N LYS A 44 19.29 15.21 0.90
CA LYS A 44 20.37 15.96 0.22
C LYS A 44 21.17 16.84 1.17
N ASN A 45 20.48 17.43 2.15
CA ASN A 45 21.07 18.40 3.08
C ASN A 45 21.67 17.72 4.32
N MET A 46 21.63 16.38 4.38
CA MET A 46 22.17 15.61 5.48
C MET A 46 23.69 15.74 5.55
N THR A 47 24.22 16.09 6.71
CA THR A 47 25.67 16.34 6.92
C THR A 47 26.36 15.23 7.72
N ALA A 48 25.60 14.35 8.35
CA ALA A 48 26.10 13.23 9.15
C ALA A 48 25.24 11.98 8.96
N PRO A 49 25.77 10.77 9.22
CA PRO A 49 24.94 9.56 9.26
C PRO A 49 23.77 9.72 10.22
N THR A 50 22.59 9.26 9.80
CA THR A 50 21.34 9.39 10.56
C THR A 50 20.70 8.04 10.75
N ASP A 51 20.35 7.70 11.98
CA ASP A 51 19.60 6.48 12.29
C ASP A 51 18.11 6.70 12.02
N VAL A 52 17.52 5.78 11.26
CA VAL A 52 16.16 5.92 10.76
C VAL A 52 15.32 4.72 11.17
N LEU A 53 14.13 4.98 11.71
CA LEU A 53 13.12 3.98 12.04
C LEU A 53 12.30 3.63 10.81
N LEU A 54 12.26 2.33 10.51
CA LEU A 54 11.52 1.71 9.42
C LEU A 54 10.51 0.74 10.02
N PRO A 55 9.20 1.05 9.99
CA PRO A 55 8.18 0.07 10.37
C PRO A 55 8.14 -1.05 9.31
N VAL A 56 8.21 -2.30 9.76
CA VAL A 56 8.20 -3.50 8.91
C VAL A 56 7.25 -4.56 9.48
N GLY A 57 6.62 -5.32 8.59
CA GLY A 57 5.64 -6.35 8.94
C GLY A 57 4.26 -5.78 9.30
N ASP A 58 3.29 -6.68 9.51
CA ASP A 58 1.91 -6.28 9.82
C ASP A 58 1.76 -5.71 11.23
N GLU A 59 2.67 -6.06 12.14
CA GLU A 59 2.73 -5.53 13.51
C GLU A 59 3.59 -4.26 13.59
N LYS A 60 4.12 -3.80 12.46
CA LYS A 60 4.96 -2.59 12.33
C LYS A 60 6.14 -2.59 13.31
N GLU A 61 6.84 -3.71 13.38
CA GLU A 61 8.10 -3.78 14.13
C GLU A 61 9.09 -2.75 13.56
N ASN A 62 9.75 -2.02 14.45
CA ASN A 62 10.66 -0.96 14.04
C ASN A 62 12.07 -1.50 13.83
N ILE A 63 12.55 -1.44 12.59
CA ILE A 63 13.95 -1.71 12.26
C ILE A 63 14.68 -0.38 12.14
N THR A 64 15.82 -0.27 12.81
CA THR A 64 16.70 0.91 12.67
C THR A 64 17.72 0.67 11.56
N VAL A 65 17.84 1.61 10.64
CA VAL A 65 18.86 1.63 9.58
C VAL A 65 19.60 2.95 9.63
N THR A 66 20.94 2.89 9.67
CA THR A 66 21.79 4.07 9.55
C THR A 66 21.93 4.45 8.08
N ILE A 67 21.42 5.63 7.70
CA ILE A 67 21.63 6.20 6.38
C ILE A 67 22.88 7.07 6.43
N PRO A 68 23.94 6.79 5.64
CA PRO A 68 25.16 7.58 5.64
C PRO A 68 24.94 8.95 4.99
N ALA A 69 25.73 9.96 5.34
CA ALA A 69 25.70 11.26 4.63
C ALA A 69 26.03 11.08 3.14
N PRO A 70 25.39 11.84 2.23
CA PRO A 70 25.64 11.73 0.80
C PRO A 70 27.06 12.13 0.43
N ASP A 71 27.67 11.37 -0.46
CA ASP A 71 28.91 11.79 -1.12
C ASP A 71 28.65 12.66 -2.38
N LYS A 72 29.72 13.11 -3.04
CA LYS A 72 29.60 13.93 -4.27
C LYS A 72 28.92 13.17 -5.42
N ALA A 73 29.11 11.86 -5.51
CA ALA A 73 28.49 11.03 -6.55
C ALA A 73 26.99 10.84 -6.29
N ASP A 74 26.61 10.68 -5.03
CA ASP A 74 25.23 10.63 -4.54
C ASP A 74 24.48 11.91 -4.89
N LEU A 75 25.05 13.08 -4.58
CA LEU A 75 24.45 14.37 -4.94
C LEU A 75 24.33 14.57 -6.46
N LYS A 76 25.26 14.02 -7.25
CA LYS A 76 25.18 14.04 -8.71
C LYS A 76 24.03 13.16 -9.21
N ALA A 77 23.89 11.95 -8.69
CA ALA A 77 22.78 11.04 -9.00
C ALA A 77 21.43 11.66 -8.61
N ALA A 78 21.35 12.31 -7.46
CA ALA A 78 20.17 13.00 -6.97
C ALA A 78 19.68 14.13 -7.89
N ARG A 79 20.61 14.95 -8.39
CA ARG A 79 20.32 16.00 -9.39
C ARG A 79 19.78 15.41 -10.69
N TYR A 80 20.34 14.29 -11.13
CA TYR A 80 19.91 13.60 -12.35
C TYR A 80 18.52 12.96 -12.17
N ALA A 81 18.25 12.34 -11.02
CA ALA A 81 16.96 11.69 -10.72
C ALA A 81 15.75 12.65 -10.82
N HIS A 82 15.92 13.93 -10.51
CA HIS A 82 14.84 14.92 -10.63
C HIS A 82 14.59 15.46 -12.04
N LYS A 83 15.53 15.24 -12.96
CA LYS A 83 15.47 15.76 -14.35
C LYS A 83 15.21 14.65 -15.37
N THR A 84 14.88 13.46 -14.91
CA THR A 84 14.79 12.26 -15.74
C THR A 84 13.40 11.63 -15.63
N THR A 85 13.11 10.65 -16.49
CA THR A 85 11.88 9.85 -16.48
C THR A 85 11.86 8.81 -15.37
N GLN A 86 10.68 8.25 -15.09
CA GLN A 86 10.48 7.19 -14.11
C GLN A 86 11.33 5.93 -14.37
N ASP A 87 11.31 5.38 -15.60
CA ASP A 87 12.13 4.21 -15.99
C ASP A 87 13.63 4.44 -15.69
N LYS A 88 14.12 5.65 -15.96
CA LYS A 88 15.52 6.00 -15.65
C LYS A 88 15.76 6.11 -14.15
N ARG A 89 14.80 6.58 -13.35
CA ARG A 89 14.87 6.56 -11.87
C ARG A 89 14.92 5.12 -11.35
N GLU A 90 14.11 4.22 -11.89
CA GLU A 90 14.11 2.81 -11.51
C GLU A 90 15.44 2.13 -11.81
N LYS A 91 16.03 2.39 -12.98
CA LYS A 91 17.38 1.91 -13.32
C LYS A 91 18.46 2.43 -12.37
N LEU A 92 18.30 3.63 -11.82
CA LEU A 92 19.20 4.16 -10.79
C LEU A 92 18.99 3.45 -9.45
N LEU A 93 17.74 3.23 -9.05
CA LEU A 93 17.40 2.49 -7.84
C LEU A 93 17.92 1.04 -7.90
N LEU A 94 17.73 0.34 -9.02
CA LEU A 94 18.27 -1.01 -9.23
C LEU A 94 19.80 -1.04 -9.02
N LYS A 95 20.52 -0.11 -9.68
CA LYS A 95 21.98 0.00 -9.52
C LYS A 95 22.38 0.34 -8.08
N ALA A 96 21.60 1.16 -7.38
CA ALA A 96 21.85 1.48 -5.98
C ALA A 96 21.69 0.24 -5.09
N ILE A 97 20.66 -0.58 -5.33
CA ILE A 97 20.42 -1.84 -4.61
C ILE A 97 21.57 -2.83 -4.84
N GLU A 98 21.93 -3.09 -6.11
CA GLU A 98 22.99 -4.03 -6.49
C GLU A 98 24.36 -3.62 -5.94
N LYS A 99 24.61 -2.32 -5.83
CA LYS A 99 25.87 -1.77 -5.28
C LYS A 99 25.78 -1.44 -3.79
N ASN A 100 24.69 -1.80 -3.13
CA ASN A 100 24.43 -1.52 -1.71
C ASN A 100 24.63 -0.04 -1.33
N LYS A 101 24.20 0.88 -2.19
CA LYS A 101 24.26 2.34 -1.97
C LYS A 101 23.07 2.82 -1.14
N ILE A 102 23.13 2.60 0.17
CA ILE A 102 22.03 2.86 1.13
C ILE A 102 21.44 4.28 1.01
N TRP A 103 22.27 5.32 0.95
CA TRP A 103 21.77 6.69 0.78
C TRP A 103 21.00 6.87 -0.53
N GLN A 104 21.54 6.36 -1.65
CA GLN A 104 20.86 6.45 -2.94
C GLN A 104 19.55 5.67 -2.95
N THR A 105 19.51 4.48 -2.35
CA THR A 105 18.28 3.70 -2.17
C THR A 105 17.23 4.50 -1.40
N ALA A 106 17.59 5.03 -0.22
CA ALA A 106 16.70 5.86 0.58
C ALA A 106 16.19 7.09 -0.17
N TYR A 107 17.10 7.79 -0.86
CA TYR A 107 16.80 8.97 -1.64
C TYR A 107 15.83 8.68 -2.78
N MET A 108 16.06 7.61 -3.54
CA MET A 108 15.19 7.23 -4.66
C MET A 108 13.78 6.84 -4.20
N ILE A 109 13.66 6.22 -3.02
CA ILE A 109 12.37 5.89 -2.41
C ILE A 109 11.63 7.15 -1.95
N ALA A 110 12.34 8.10 -1.33
CA ALA A 110 11.76 9.40 -0.97
C ALA A 110 11.29 10.17 -2.22
N VAL A 111 12.10 10.20 -3.28
CA VAL A 111 11.72 10.80 -4.57
C VAL A 111 10.48 10.14 -5.15
N ARG A 112 10.38 8.81 -5.12
CA ARG A 112 9.20 8.09 -5.61
C ARG A 112 7.93 8.52 -4.86
N ARG A 113 7.98 8.57 -3.53
CA ARG A 113 6.85 9.00 -2.68
C ARG A 113 6.45 10.47 -2.90
N GLU A 114 7.41 11.32 -3.25
CA GLU A 114 7.14 12.75 -3.48
C GLU A 114 6.71 13.06 -4.91
N LYS A 115 7.15 12.28 -5.89
CA LYS A 115 7.02 12.61 -7.32
C LYS A 115 6.22 11.61 -8.13
N ASP A 116 6.39 10.32 -7.87
CA ASP A 116 5.82 9.26 -8.70
C ASP A 116 4.43 8.83 -8.19
N SER A 117 4.10 9.15 -6.93
CA SER A 117 2.76 8.99 -6.37
C SER A 117 1.88 10.25 -6.46
N ASP A 118 2.43 11.38 -6.90
CA ASP A 118 1.67 12.61 -7.16
C ASP A 118 1.25 12.66 -8.64
N MET A 119 -0.05 12.41 -8.89
CA MET A 119 -0.67 12.41 -10.23
C MET A 119 -0.65 13.79 -10.91
N THR A 120 -0.18 14.85 -10.24
CA THR A 120 -0.08 16.21 -10.80
C THR A 120 1.28 16.53 -11.42
N TRP A 121 2.28 15.64 -11.28
CA TRP A 121 3.60 15.87 -11.85
C TRP A 121 3.66 15.46 -13.33
N PHE A 122 4.02 16.42 -14.18
CA PHE A 122 4.09 16.23 -15.64
C PHE A 122 5.36 15.45 -16.02
N ASP A 123 5.28 14.11 -16.14
CA ASP A 123 6.25 13.33 -16.89
C ASP A 123 5.82 13.32 -18.37
N PRO A 124 6.54 14.01 -19.27
CA PRO A 124 6.16 14.18 -20.68
C PRO A 124 6.17 12.87 -21.49
N ASN A 125 6.65 11.76 -20.90
CA ASN A 125 6.64 10.44 -21.51
C ASN A 125 5.89 9.40 -20.64
N CYS A 126 4.98 9.83 -19.76
CA CYS A 126 4.13 8.91 -19.01
C CYS A 126 3.11 8.23 -19.95
N SER A 127 3.58 7.32 -20.81
CA SER A 127 2.75 6.21 -21.24
C SER A 127 2.49 5.38 -19.99
N PHE A 128 1.31 5.50 -19.42
CA PHE A 128 0.84 4.67 -18.31
C PHE A 128 0.83 3.20 -18.74
N GLU A 129 1.98 2.54 -18.69
CA GLU A 129 2.09 1.10 -18.82
C GLU A 129 1.94 0.43 -17.45
N GLU A 130 1.28 -0.73 -17.46
CA GLU A 130 1.17 -1.72 -16.38
C GLU A 130 2.54 -2.22 -15.84
N SER A 131 3.65 -1.73 -16.38
CA SER A 131 5.01 -2.22 -16.14
C SER A 131 5.51 -1.97 -14.71
N PHE A 132 4.96 -1.01 -13.96
CA PHE A 132 5.48 -0.68 -12.63
C PHE A 132 5.09 -1.67 -11.53
N PHE A 133 3.90 -2.29 -11.58
CA PHE A 133 3.51 -3.34 -10.63
C PHE A 133 4.42 -4.58 -10.76
N HIS A 134 4.94 -4.83 -11.97
CA HIS A 134 5.92 -5.88 -12.22
C HIS A 134 7.34 -5.49 -11.81
N TYR A 135 7.71 -4.21 -11.94
CA TYR A 135 9.06 -3.72 -11.64
C TYR A 135 9.33 -3.51 -10.14
N SER A 136 8.37 -3.05 -9.34
CA SER A 136 8.60 -2.87 -7.90
C SER A 136 8.80 -4.19 -7.15
N GLY A 137 8.04 -5.23 -7.53
CA GLY A 137 8.28 -6.59 -7.03
C GLY A 137 9.67 -7.08 -7.45
N TYR A 138 10.07 -6.83 -8.70
CA TYR A 138 11.39 -7.19 -9.21
C TYR A 138 12.54 -6.51 -8.45
N LEU A 139 12.39 -5.24 -8.07
CA LEU A 139 13.38 -4.53 -7.25
C LEU A 139 13.53 -5.14 -5.85
N LEU A 140 12.42 -5.57 -5.23
CA LEU A 140 12.46 -6.29 -3.95
C LEU A 140 13.13 -7.65 -4.11
N ASP A 141 12.81 -8.40 -5.17
CA ASP A 141 13.39 -9.70 -5.49
C ASP A 141 14.92 -9.59 -5.62
N ILE A 142 15.41 -8.64 -6.43
CA ILE A 142 16.84 -8.36 -6.60
C ILE A 142 17.49 -7.88 -5.30
N GLY A 143 16.80 -7.02 -4.53
CA GLY A 143 17.29 -6.58 -3.23
C GLY A 143 17.50 -7.73 -2.25
N CYS A 144 16.57 -8.69 -2.22
CA CYS A 144 16.68 -9.89 -1.40
C CYS A 144 17.83 -10.80 -1.85
N GLU A 145 18.08 -10.92 -3.15
CA GLU A 145 19.13 -11.78 -3.72
C GLU A 145 20.55 -11.19 -3.61
N HIS A 146 20.69 -9.88 -3.74
CA HIS A 146 21.99 -9.25 -4.00
C HIS A 146 22.38 -8.14 -3.02
N SER A 147 21.50 -7.75 -2.10
CA SER A 147 21.73 -6.59 -1.23
C SER A 147 21.72 -6.95 0.26
N THR A 148 21.72 -5.91 1.10
CA THR A 148 21.70 -6.03 2.57
C THR A 148 20.28 -5.88 3.12
N LYS A 149 20.08 -6.32 4.37
CA LYS A 149 18.85 -6.06 5.13
C LYS A 149 18.49 -4.57 5.12
N SER A 150 19.47 -3.67 5.23
CA SER A 150 19.22 -2.22 5.24
C SER A 150 18.60 -1.73 3.94
N ALA A 151 19.11 -2.18 2.79
CA ALA A 151 18.54 -1.83 1.50
C ALA A 151 17.13 -2.42 1.32
N VAL A 152 16.92 -3.68 1.72
CA VAL A 152 15.59 -4.31 1.66
C VAL A 152 14.60 -3.62 2.60
N ALA A 153 15.01 -3.27 3.81
CA ALA A 153 14.17 -2.56 4.78
C ALA A 153 13.70 -1.21 4.24
N LEU A 154 14.59 -0.48 3.54
CA LEU A 154 14.23 0.74 2.82
C LEU A 154 13.23 0.45 1.70
N LEU A 155 13.48 -0.57 0.86
CA LEU A 155 12.57 -0.94 -0.24
C LEU A 155 11.15 -1.26 0.23
N LEU A 156 11.02 -1.90 1.40
CA LEU A 156 9.74 -2.21 2.03
C LEU A 156 8.95 -0.95 2.45
N GLN A 157 9.56 0.24 2.45
CA GLN A 157 8.87 1.51 2.65
C GLN A 157 8.22 2.07 1.39
N ASN A 158 8.33 1.39 0.24
CA ASN A 158 7.62 1.80 -0.97
C ASN A 158 6.13 1.46 -0.87
N ASP A 159 5.29 2.48 -1.01
CA ASP A 159 3.85 2.29 -1.09
C ASP A 159 3.47 1.43 -2.30
N GLY A 160 2.50 0.54 -2.10
CA GLY A 160 1.98 -0.37 -3.13
C GLY A 160 2.88 -1.56 -3.48
N LEU A 161 3.96 -1.80 -2.73
CA LEU A 161 4.83 -2.95 -2.95
C LEU A 161 4.11 -4.27 -2.65
N ASN A 162 4.01 -5.16 -3.65
CA ASN A 162 3.49 -6.51 -3.45
C ASN A 162 4.60 -7.46 -2.96
N ILE A 163 4.74 -7.59 -1.64
CA ILE A 163 5.69 -8.51 -0.99
C ILE A 163 5.31 -9.99 -1.23
N CYS A 164 4.04 -10.25 -1.48
CA CYS A 164 3.50 -11.58 -1.76
C CYS A 164 3.46 -11.88 -3.25
N ARG A 165 4.26 -11.18 -4.08
CA ARG A 165 4.39 -11.53 -5.50
C ARG A 165 4.79 -12.99 -5.62
N GLU A 166 3.94 -13.74 -6.32
CA GLU A 166 4.12 -15.18 -6.50
C GLU A 166 5.00 -15.46 -7.71
N HIS A 167 5.74 -16.57 -7.63
CA HIS A 167 6.48 -17.07 -8.77
C HIS A 167 5.48 -17.60 -9.82
N PRO A 168 5.68 -17.32 -11.13
CA PRO A 168 4.70 -17.67 -12.16
C PRO A 168 4.46 -19.18 -12.30
N TYR A 169 5.37 -20.01 -11.79
CA TYR A 169 5.28 -21.47 -11.86
C TYR A 169 5.08 -22.15 -10.50
N ASP A 170 5.10 -21.41 -9.39
CA ASP A 170 4.96 -21.97 -8.04
C ASP A 170 4.44 -20.91 -7.05
N SER A 171 3.51 -21.27 -6.17
CA SER A 171 2.77 -20.34 -5.31
C SER A 171 3.53 -19.92 -4.04
N PHE A 172 4.80 -19.53 -4.17
CA PHE A 172 5.62 -18.97 -3.08
C PHE A 172 5.95 -17.50 -3.27
N SER A 173 6.30 -16.80 -2.16
CA SER A 173 6.81 -15.42 -2.23
C SER A 173 8.17 -15.38 -2.91
N LEU A 174 8.23 -14.73 -4.08
CA LEU A 174 9.45 -14.65 -4.87
C LEU A 174 10.58 -13.94 -4.10
N ALA A 175 10.27 -12.86 -3.39
CA ALA A 175 11.23 -12.15 -2.55
C ALA A 175 11.84 -13.04 -1.46
N LEU A 176 11.02 -13.88 -0.81
CA LEU A 176 11.50 -14.79 0.23
C LEU A 176 12.40 -15.89 -0.35
N TYR A 177 12.04 -16.44 -1.51
CA TYR A 177 12.90 -17.37 -2.24
C TYR A 177 14.23 -16.72 -2.67
N LYS A 178 14.19 -15.48 -3.16
CA LYS A 178 15.41 -14.73 -3.49
C LYS A 178 16.30 -14.46 -2.28
N ALA A 179 15.71 -14.24 -1.11
CA ALA A 179 16.47 -14.10 0.12
C ALA A 179 17.28 -15.36 0.46
N THR A 180 16.79 -16.58 0.15
CA THR A 180 17.55 -17.82 0.36
C THR A 180 18.75 -17.95 -0.58
N GLN A 181 18.68 -17.30 -1.75
CA GLN A 181 19.74 -17.30 -2.76
C GLN A 181 20.87 -16.32 -2.45
N ASN A 182 20.66 -15.36 -1.54
CA ASN A 182 21.65 -14.35 -1.18
C ASN A 182 23.00 -14.96 -0.80
N LYS A 183 24.08 -14.38 -1.36
CA LYS A 183 25.46 -14.89 -1.22
C LYS A 183 25.97 -14.74 0.22
N ASP A 184 25.56 -13.69 0.91
CA ASP A 184 25.89 -13.47 2.31
C ASP A 184 24.85 -14.19 3.19
N LEU A 185 25.29 -15.20 3.94
CA LEU A 185 24.41 -16.00 4.79
C LEU A 185 23.83 -15.21 5.97
N GLU A 186 24.59 -14.23 6.49
CA GLU A 186 24.13 -13.42 7.60
C GLU A 186 23.03 -12.46 7.12
N GLU A 187 23.25 -11.80 5.99
CA GLU A 187 22.26 -10.92 5.38
C GLU A 187 21.04 -11.69 4.86
N SER A 188 21.25 -12.86 4.25
CA SER A 188 20.18 -13.80 3.89
C SER A 188 19.25 -14.06 5.07
N ARG A 189 19.82 -14.44 6.23
CA ARG A 189 19.04 -14.74 7.44
C ARG A 189 18.27 -13.51 7.92
N LYS A 190 18.95 -12.36 8.03
CA LYS A 190 18.35 -11.10 8.48
C LYS A 190 17.21 -10.63 7.59
N ILE A 191 17.36 -10.78 6.27
CA ILE A 191 16.31 -10.45 5.29
C ILE A 191 15.13 -11.40 5.45
N MET A 192 15.37 -12.71 5.62
CA MET A 192 14.29 -13.68 5.85
C MET A 192 13.54 -13.40 7.15
N GLU A 193 14.25 -13.15 8.27
CA GLU A 193 13.65 -12.77 9.56
C GLU A 193 12.70 -11.57 9.38
N MET A 194 13.14 -10.55 8.64
CA MET A 194 12.37 -9.36 8.34
C MET A 194 11.14 -9.64 7.46
N LEU A 195 11.27 -10.43 6.40
CA LEU A 195 10.15 -10.79 5.52
C LEU A 195 9.11 -11.67 6.24
N CYS A 196 9.54 -12.52 7.18
CA CYS A 196 8.66 -13.36 8.01
C CYS A 196 7.79 -12.58 9.01
N LEU A 197 8.02 -11.27 9.17
CA LEU A 197 7.15 -10.38 9.96
C LEU A 197 5.81 -10.07 9.27
N TYR A 198 5.67 -10.40 7.99
CA TYR A 198 4.42 -10.26 7.24
C TYR A 198 3.57 -11.53 7.36
N LYS A 199 2.38 -11.43 7.97
CA LYS A 199 1.40 -12.49 8.23
C LYS A 199 0.98 -13.23 6.97
N ASN A 200 0.88 -12.54 5.83
CA ASN A 200 0.44 -13.13 4.57
C ASN A 200 1.57 -13.69 3.70
N ILE A 201 2.82 -13.71 4.16
CA ILE A 201 3.92 -14.24 3.34
C ILE A 201 3.74 -15.74 3.12
N ARG A 202 3.75 -16.18 1.85
CA ARG A 202 3.60 -17.59 1.51
C ARG A 202 4.93 -18.32 1.58
N ILE A 203 4.97 -19.38 2.39
CA ILE A 203 6.15 -20.24 2.60
C ILE A 203 5.80 -21.68 2.21
N ASN A 204 6.38 -22.17 1.12
CA ASN A 204 6.22 -23.56 0.67
C ASN A 204 7.48 -24.40 0.97
N ASP A 205 7.44 -25.69 0.63
CA ASP A 205 8.59 -26.59 0.82
C ASP A 205 9.78 -26.16 -0.03
N THR A 206 9.57 -25.68 -1.27
CA THR A 206 10.62 -25.17 -2.15
C THR A 206 11.48 -24.09 -1.46
N VAL A 207 10.86 -23.12 -0.80
CA VAL A 207 11.59 -22.05 -0.07
C VAL A 207 12.36 -22.62 1.12
N ILE A 208 11.79 -23.58 1.84
CA ILE A 208 12.45 -24.24 2.99
C ILE A 208 13.65 -25.05 2.51
N ASP A 209 13.49 -25.87 1.49
CA ASP A 209 14.54 -26.75 0.97
C ASP A 209 15.72 -25.95 0.39
N ASN A 210 15.45 -24.76 -0.15
CA ASN A 210 16.48 -23.85 -0.66
C ASN A 210 17.15 -23.00 0.41
N ALA A 211 16.66 -22.99 1.65
CA ALA A 211 17.32 -22.26 2.74
C ALA A 211 18.62 -22.97 3.13
N LYS A 212 19.75 -22.25 3.05
CA LYS A 212 21.11 -22.83 3.12
C LYS A 212 21.46 -23.43 4.48
N THR A 213 20.90 -22.88 5.57
CA THR A 213 21.24 -23.29 6.94
C THR A 213 20.05 -23.91 7.66
N LYS A 214 20.31 -24.77 8.65
CA LYS A 214 19.27 -25.35 9.51
C LYS A 214 18.47 -24.25 10.23
N THR A 215 19.15 -23.24 10.77
CA THR A 215 18.50 -22.11 11.46
C THR A 215 17.50 -21.38 10.56
N MET A 216 17.84 -21.15 9.29
CA MET A 216 16.91 -20.54 8.32
C MET A 216 15.72 -21.47 8.01
N ARG A 217 15.95 -22.78 7.85
CA ARG A 217 14.88 -23.77 7.65
C ARG A 217 13.92 -23.83 8.84
N ASP A 218 14.47 -23.80 10.05
CA ASP A 218 13.70 -23.81 11.29
C ASP A 218 12.85 -22.52 11.41
N LEU A 219 13.43 -21.35 11.12
CA LEU A 219 12.70 -20.06 11.07
C LEU A 219 11.51 -20.10 10.11
N LEU A 220 11.74 -20.55 8.87
CA LEU A 220 10.68 -20.66 7.86
C LEU A 220 9.59 -21.64 8.27
N THR A 221 9.97 -22.79 8.81
CA THR A 221 9.04 -23.83 9.27
C THR A 221 8.19 -23.33 10.44
N GLN A 222 8.81 -22.67 11.43
CA GLN A 222 8.10 -22.05 12.55
C GLN A 222 7.14 -20.97 12.08
N THR A 223 7.58 -20.09 11.17
CA THR A 223 6.73 -19.03 10.61
C THR A 223 5.54 -19.61 9.86
N ARG A 224 5.76 -20.61 9.01
CA ARG A 224 4.70 -21.33 8.28
C ARG A 224 3.70 -21.99 9.23
N ASN A 225 4.18 -22.64 10.29
CA ASN A 225 3.32 -23.30 11.27
C ASN A 225 2.51 -22.28 12.07
N ARG A 226 3.11 -21.14 12.45
CA ARG A 226 2.44 -20.01 13.09
C ARG A 226 1.30 -19.48 12.22
N GLN A 227 1.54 -19.29 10.92
CA GLN A 227 0.52 -18.85 9.96
C GLN A 227 -0.62 -19.85 9.81
N LYS A 228 -0.30 -21.14 9.65
CA LYS A 228 -1.31 -22.21 9.61
C LYS A 228 -2.17 -22.24 10.88
N ALA A 229 -1.57 -22.05 12.06
CA ALA A 229 -2.29 -22.00 13.32
C ALA A 229 -3.23 -20.78 13.39
N MET A 230 -2.75 -19.60 12.97
CA MET A 230 -3.60 -18.40 12.86
C MET A 230 -4.79 -18.64 11.94
N TRP A 231 -4.59 -19.19 10.74
CA TRP A 231 -5.69 -19.44 9.80
C TRP A 231 -6.70 -20.45 10.33
N LYS A 232 -6.26 -21.51 11.02
CA LYS A 232 -7.17 -22.47 11.67
C LYS A 232 -8.01 -21.85 12.79
N SER A 233 -7.48 -20.84 13.49
CA SER A 233 -8.24 -20.12 14.53
C SER A 233 -9.29 -19.15 13.95
N VAL A 234 -9.11 -18.71 12.71
CA VAL A 234 -10.04 -17.83 11.99
C VAL A 234 -11.13 -18.62 11.25
N THR A 235 -10.84 -19.86 10.83
CA THR A 235 -11.80 -20.77 10.16
C THR A 235 -12.43 -21.80 11.10
N ALA A 236 -12.26 -21.67 12.42
CA ALA A 236 -13.04 -22.45 13.36
C ALA A 236 -14.53 -22.15 13.12
N PRO A 237 -15.37 -23.16 12.85
CA PRO A 237 -16.78 -22.94 12.56
C PRO A 237 -17.41 -22.27 13.78
N VAL A 238 -17.90 -21.05 13.60
CA VAL A 238 -18.92 -20.49 14.50
C VAL A 238 -20.11 -21.44 14.37
N ALA A 239 -20.49 -22.10 15.46
CA ALA A 239 -21.66 -22.95 15.47
C ALA A 239 -22.87 -22.11 15.02
N GLU A 240 -23.36 -22.37 13.82
CA GLU A 240 -24.60 -21.77 13.33
C GLU A 240 -25.76 -22.31 14.18
N PRO A 241 -26.67 -21.44 14.67
CA PRO A 241 -27.92 -21.91 15.23
C PRO A 241 -28.76 -22.53 14.10
N GLU A 242 -29.09 -23.82 14.27
CA GLU A 242 -29.94 -24.57 13.35
C GLU A 242 -31.25 -23.81 13.09
N THR A 243 -31.50 -23.49 11.82
CA THR A 243 -32.84 -23.14 11.35
C THR A 243 -33.22 -24.03 10.17
N PRO A 244 -34.50 -24.43 10.07
CA PRO A 244 -34.91 -25.51 9.18
C PRO A 244 -34.92 -25.07 7.73
N VAL A 245 -34.46 -25.98 6.86
CA VAL A 245 -34.43 -25.86 5.41
C VAL A 245 -35.85 -25.95 4.85
N GLU A 246 -36.25 -25.00 4.01
CA GLU A 246 -37.37 -25.15 3.10
C GLU A 246 -36.90 -25.00 1.65
N ASN A 247 -37.26 -26.00 0.84
CA ASN A 247 -36.89 -26.14 -0.57
C ASN A 247 -37.60 -25.11 -1.46
N THR A 248 -36.91 -24.53 -2.43
CA THR A 248 -37.55 -24.22 -3.73
C THR A 248 -36.55 -24.17 -4.88
N LYS A 249 -37.04 -24.63 -6.03
CA LYS A 249 -36.33 -25.02 -7.26
C LYS A 249 -35.92 -23.84 -8.15
N ASN A 250 -34.91 -24.13 -8.98
CA ASN A 250 -34.44 -23.47 -10.21
C ASN A 250 -35.40 -22.48 -10.89
N ALA A 251 -34.84 -21.34 -11.30
CA ALA A 251 -35.27 -20.62 -12.50
C ALA A 251 -34.04 -20.08 -13.24
N GLU A 252 -34.03 -20.31 -14.55
CA GLU A 252 -33.04 -19.89 -15.52
C GLU A 252 -33.01 -18.36 -15.68
N SER A 253 -31.85 -17.88 -16.13
CA SER A 253 -31.54 -16.48 -16.40
C SER A 253 -31.98 -16.01 -17.80
N GLU A 254 -31.98 -14.67 -17.93
CA GLU A 254 -32.23 -13.78 -19.09
C GLU A 254 -33.70 -13.29 -19.21
N VAL A 255 -34.01 -12.01 -19.37
CA VAL A 255 -33.35 -10.89 -20.06
C VAL A 255 -33.54 -9.57 -19.26
N THR A 256 -32.56 -8.69 -19.44
CA THR A 256 -32.39 -7.31 -18.97
C THR A 256 -33.52 -6.32 -19.27
N GLU A 257 -33.80 -5.46 -18.29
CA GLU A 257 -34.02 -3.99 -18.39
C GLU A 257 -33.98 -3.44 -16.95
N ASP A 258 -32.78 -3.41 -16.36
CA ASP A 258 -32.55 -3.14 -14.93
C ASP A 258 -33.13 -1.77 -14.53
N GLY A 259 -34.23 -1.76 -13.76
CA GLY A 259 -34.81 -0.61 -13.06
C GLY A 259 -33.88 -0.07 -11.95
N ALA A 260 -32.64 0.20 -12.30
CA ALA A 260 -31.58 0.58 -11.40
C ALA A 260 -31.59 2.10 -11.15
N VAL A 261 -31.66 2.48 -9.88
CA VAL A 261 -31.65 3.88 -9.43
C VAL A 261 -30.34 4.20 -8.75
N TRP A 262 -29.76 5.36 -9.09
CA TRP A 262 -28.57 5.90 -8.46
C TRP A 262 -28.93 6.70 -7.20
N LYS A 263 -28.21 6.45 -6.10
CA LYS A 263 -28.42 7.18 -4.84
C LYS A 263 -27.09 7.67 -4.29
N LYS A 264 -27.02 8.98 -4.01
CA LYS A 264 -25.87 9.61 -3.35
C LYS A 264 -25.78 9.14 -1.90
N LEU A 265 -24.59 8.73 -1.48
CA LEU A 265 -24.29 8.42 -0.08
C LEU A 265 -23.64 9.63 0.61
N ASP A 266 -22.63 10.22 -0.05
CA ASP A 266 -21.93 11.40 0.42
C ASP A 266 -21.33 12.20 -0.77
N ALA A 267 -20.52 13.22 -0.51
CA ALA A 267 -19.92 14.06 -1.56
C ALA A 267 -18.99 13.31 -2.54
N HIS A 268 -18.46 12.16 -2.12
CA HIS A 268 -17.47 11.35 -2.82
C HIS A 268 -17.93 9.91 -3.09
N SER A 269 -19.17 9.56 -2.72
CA SER A 269 -19.67 8.19 -2.83
C SER A 269 -21.10 8.13 -3.35
N ILE A 270 -21.37 7.17 -4.23
CA ILE A 270 -22.69 6.90 -4.83
C ILE A 270 -22.94 5.39 -4.89
N CYS A 271 -24.19 4.96 -4.81
CA CYS A 271 -24.56 3.56 -4.95
C CYS A 271 -25.63 3.34 -6.01
N LYS A 272 -25.68 2.10 -6.53
CA LYS A 272 -26.66 1.62 -7.50
C LYS A 272 -27.58 0.62 -6.80
N LEU A 273 -28.88 0.90 -6.84
CA LEU A 273 -29.95 0.11 -6.24
C LEU A 273 -30.84 -0.42 -7.37
N THR A 274 -31.38 -1.63 -7.25
CA THR A 274 -32.47 -2.14 -8.12
C THR A 274 -33.71 -2.37 -7.26
N GLU A 275 -34.88 -1.94 -7.72
CA GLU A 275 -36.15 -2.32 -7.10
C GLU A 275 -36.45 -3.78 -7.41
N ASP A 276 -36.77 -4.55 -6.38
CA ASP A 276 -37.32 -5.90 -6.45
C ASP A 276 -38.64 -5.85 -5.69
N GLY A 277 -39.67 -6.60 -6.06
CA GLY A 277 -41.08 -6.36 -5.64
C GLY A 277 -41.35 -6.18 -4.13
N ASP A 278 -40.40 -6.54 -3.26
CA ASP A 278 -40.42 -6.43 -1.80
C ASP A 278 -39.46 -5.37 -1.19
N GLY A 279 -38.73 -4.58 -1.99
CA GLY A 279 -37.79 -3.56 -1.49
C GLY A 279 -36.68 -3.12 -2.47
N PHE A 280 -35.57 -2.62 -1.91
CA PHE A 280 -34.40 -2.18 -2.70
C PHE A 280 -33.26 -3.17 -2.54
N ARG A 281 -32.67 -3.60 -3.65
CA ARG A 281 -31.44 -4.38 -3.65
C ARG A 281 -30.25 -3.47 -3.94
N LEU A 282 -29.36 -3.32 -2.96
CA LEU A 282 -28.06 -2.71 -3.19
C LEU A 282 -27.24 -3.65 -4.07
N ARG A 283 -26.67 -3.10 -5.14
CA ARG A 283 -25.83 -3.84 -6.10
C ARG A 283 -24.38 -3.45 -5.97
N ARG A 284 -24.11 -2.14 -5.98
CA ARG A 284 -22.75 -1.60 -6.04
C ARG A 284 -22.64 -0.28 -5.29
N ILE A 285 -21.52 -0.09 -4.61
CA ILE A 285 -21.08 1.20 -4.05
C ILE A 285 -19.82 1.65 -4.77
N PHE A 286 -19.79 2.89 -5.22
CA PHE A 286 -18.64 3.53 -5.82
C PHE A 286 -18.13 4.60 -4.85
N SER A 287 -16.90 4.45 -4.38
CA SER A 287 -16.21 5.46 -3.55
C SER A 287 -15.07 6.07 -4.33
N PHE A 288 -15.23 7.31 -4.74
CA PHE A 288 -14.23 8.07 -5.49
C PHE A 288 -13.11 8.61 -4.59
N LYS A 289 -13.34 8.71 -3.28
CA LYS A 289 -12.30 9.06 -2.32
C LYS A 289 -11.27 7.95 -2.14
N SER A 290 -11.72 6.69 -2.12
CA SER A 290 -10.84 5.51 -2.00
C SER A 290 -10.49 4.86 -3.34
N GLY A 291 -11.14 5.25 -4.44
CA GLY A 291 -10.93 4.66 -5.76
C GLY A 291 -11.40 3.20 -5.86
N THR A 292 -12.45 2.85 -5.13
CA THR A 292 -12.92 1.47 -4.99
C THR A 292 -14.41 1.33 -5.32
N MET A 293 -14.75 0.20 -5.93
CA MET A 293 -16.09 -0.32 -6.06
C MET A 293 -16.29 -1.45 -5.05
N SER A 294 -17.42 -1.47 -4.37
CA SER A 294 -17.84 -2.61 -3.58
C SER A 294 -19.03 -3.24 -4.27
N GLU A 295 -18.91 -4.50 -4.70
CA GLU A 295 -20.07 -5.29 -5.11
C GLU A 295 -20.68 -5.90 -3.85
N ILE A 296 -21.93 -5.58 -3.61
CA ILE A 296 -22.67 -5.96 -2.42
C ILE A 296 -24.01 -6.48 -2.92
N HIS A 297 -24.41 -7.69 -2.52
CA HIS A 297 -25.77 -8.17 -2.73
C HIS A 297 -26.50 -8.10 -1.39
N GLU A 298 -26.93 -6.89 -1.04
CA GLU A 298 -27.73 -6.65 0.17
C GLU A 298 -29.20 -6.46 -0.23
N TYR A 299 -30.08 -7.20 0.43
CA TYR A 299 -31.52 -6.95 0.36
C TYR A 299 -31.89 -5.94 1.44
N LEU A 300 -32.37 -4.76 1.03
CA LEU A 300 -32.87 -3.73 1.93
C LEU A 300 -34.39 -3.83 2.00
N ASP A 301 -34.94 -3.72 3.20
CA ASP A 301 -36.40 -3.52 3.35
C ASP A 301 -36.84 -2.14 2.84
N GLU A 302 -38.15 -1.91 2.77
CA GLU A 302 -38.76 -0.63 2.35
C GLU A 302 -38.26 0.59 3.16
N LYS A 303 -37.63 0.38 4.32
CA LYS A 303 -37.07 1.43 5.20
C LYS A 303 -35.55 1.57 5.06
N GLY A 304 -34.92 0.83 4.14
CA GLY A 304 -33.48 0.88 3.88
C GLY A 304 -32.63 0.11 4.89
N ARG A 305 -33.19 -0.84 5.64
CA ARG A 305 -32.44 -1.67 6.61
C ARG A 305 -32.04 -3.00 5.99
N VAL A 306 -30.82 -3.45 6.30
CA VAL A 306 -30.22 -4.69 5.77
C VAL A 306 -30.97 -5.91 6.32
N ARG A 307 -31.56 -6.73 5.43
CA ARG A 307 -32.19 -8.01 5.76
C ARG A 307 -31.26 -9.20 5.58
N ASN A 308 -30.35 -9.17 4.60
CA ASN A 308 -29.38 -10.23 4.34
C ASN A 308 -28.16 -9.66 3.59
N MET A 309 -26.95 -10.18 3.86
CA MET A 309 -25.68 -9.63 3.34
C MET A 309 -24.79 -10.76 2.79
N SER A 310 -24.43 -10.69 1.50
CA SER A 310 -23.32 -11.50 0.95
C SER A 310 -21.97 -10.90 1.35
N SER A 311 -20.91 -11.70 1.38
CA SER A 311 -19.55 -11.21 1.63
C SER A 311 -19.17 -10.05 0.69
N GLN A 312 -18.63 -8.98 1.26
CA GLN A 312 -18.31 -7.75 0.54
C GLN A 312 -17.09 -7.96 -0.36
N ASN A 313 -17.24 -7.84 -1.68
CA ASN A 313 -16.12 -7.89 -2.60
C ASN A 313 -15.70 -6.46 -2.98
N ILE A 314 -14.59 -6.00 -2.39
CA ILE A 314 -14.04 -4.67 -2.65
C ILE A 314 -13.02 -4.78 -3.79
N VAL A 315 -13.31 -4.11 -4.89
CA VAL A 315 -12.51 -4.10 -6.12
C VAL A 315 -12.10 -2.66 -6.43
N ALA A 316 -10.80 -2.41 -6.55
CA ALA A 316 -10.32 -1.09 -6.97
C ALA A 316 -10.74 -0.79 -8.42
N PHE A 317 -11.05 0.47 -8.76
CA PHE A 317 -11.53 0.84 -10.11
C PHE A 317 -10.55 0.45 -11.22
N ASN A 318 -9.25 0.42 -10.91
CA ASN A 318 -8.21 0.00 -11.83
C ASN A 318 -8.16 -1.52 -12.11
N ARG A 319 -8.94 -2.32 -11.38
CA ARG A 319 -9.09 -3.77 -11.59
C ARG A 319 -10.38 -4.14 -12.32
N LEU A 320 -11.20 -3.16 -12.70
CA LEU A 320 -12.43 -3.40 -13.45
C LEU A 320 -12.12 -3.58 -14.94
N GLY A 321 -12.63 -4.67 -15.54
CA GLY A 321 -12.47 -4.94 -16.98
C GLY A 321 -13.19 -3.95 -17.89
N SER A 322 -14.07 -3.10 -17.33
CA SER A 322 -14.74 -2.01 -18.05
C SER A 322 -14.85 -0.78 -17.13
N ARG A 323 -14.40 0.39 -17.64
CA ARG A 323 -14.44 1.68 -16.92
C ARG A 323 -15.74 2.45 -17.11
N LYS A 324 -16.57 2.05 -18.08
CA LYS A 324 -17.77 2.77 -18.50
C LYS A 324 -18.73 3.05 -17.34
N GLU A 325 -18.91 2.08 -16.43
CA GLU A 325 -19.82 2.23 -15.30
C GLU A 325 -19.25 3.12 -14.18
N VAL A 326 -17.93 3.18 -14.02
CA VAL A 326 -17.28 4.11 -13.07
C VAL A 326 -17.39 5.55 -13.56
N GLU A 327 -17.22 5.75 -14.86
CA GLU A 327 -17.39 7.06 -15.52
C GLU A 327 -18.84 7.54 -15.41
N GLU A 328 -19.81 6.66 -15.68
CA GLU A 328 -21.24 6.94 -15.49
C GLU A 328 -21.56 7.31 -14.03
N ALA A 329 -21.06 6.52 -13.06
CA ALA A 329 -21.23 6.82 -11.64
C ALA A 329 -20.61 8.18 -11.24
N GLN A 330 -19.47 8.55 -11.84
CA GLN A 330 -18.80 9.82 -11.56
C GLN A 330 -19.58 11.01 -12.14
N GLU A 331 -20.11 10.86 -13.35
CA GLU A 331 -20.93 11.87 -14.00
C GLU A 331 -22.23 12.12 -13.24
N VAL A 332 -22.92 11.04 -12.83
CA VAL A 332 -24.14 11.12 -12.01
C VAL A 332 -23.88 11.79 -10.66
N LEU A 333 -22.79 11.43 -9.96
CA LEU A 333 -22.43 12.05 -8.68
C LEU A 333 -22.12 13.56 -8.83
N ARG A 334 -21.43 13.96 -9.91
CA ARG A 334 -21.18 15.38 -10.23
C ARG A 334 -22.49 16.13 -10.46
N GLY A 335 -23.42 15.55 -11.21
CA GLY A 335 -24.76 16.13 -11.42
C GLY A 335 -25.53 16.33 -10.11
N MET A 336 -25.54 15.32 -9.23
CA MET A 336 -26.18 15.39 -7.92
C MET A 336 -25.54 16.44 -6.99
N ASN A 337 -24.21 16.59 -7.04
CA ASN A 337 -23.48 17.61 -6.29
C ASN A 337 -23.82 19.03 -6.80
N ALA A 338 -23.88 19.23 -8.12
CA ALA A 338 -24.21 20.52 -8.71
C ALA A 338 -25.65 20.97 -8.39
N ALA A 339 -26.61 20.03 -8.40
CA ALA A 339 -28.01 20.30 -8.08
C ALA A 339 -28.22 20.71 -6.60
N GLN A 340 -27.40 20.20 -5.67
CA GLN A 340 -27.45 20.62 -4.26
C GLN A 340 -26.90 22.03 -4.06
N THR A 341 -25.84 22.41 -4.77
CA THR A 341 -25.26 23.76 -4.72
C THR A 341 -26.23 24.82 -5.26
N GLN A 342 -27.02 24.50 -6.29
CA GLN A 342 -28.06 25.40 -6.81
C GLN A 342 -29.25 25.57 -5.86
N LYS A 343 -29.68 24.50 -5.15
CA LYS A 343 -30.73 24.61 -4.12
C LYS A 343 -30.28 25.40 -2.88
N ALA A 344 -29.01 25.30 -2.49
CA ALA A 344 -28.43 26.09 -1.40
C ALA A 344 -28.25 27.58 -1.79
N GLY A 345 -28.07 27.88 -3.07
CA GLY A 345 -27.97 29.25 -3.61
C GLY A 345 -29.33 29.93 -3.87
N GLN A 346 -30.45 29.21 -3.78
CA GLN A 346 -31.81 29.75 -3.91
C GLN A 346 -32.52 29.93 -2.55
N SER A 347 -31.88 29.60 -1.42
CA SER A 347 -32.43 29.80 -0.07
C SER A 347 -31.88 31.05 0.64
N TRP A 348 -31.55 32.10 -0.10
CA TRP A 348 -31.19 33.41 0.42
C TRP A 348 -32.15 34.47 -0.10
#